data_AF-A0A1I2IEK9-F1
#
_entry.id   AF-A0A1I2IEK9-F1
#
_cell.length_a   1.000
_cell.length_b   1.000
_cell.length_c   1.000
_cell.angle_alpha   90.00
_cell.angle_beta   90.00
_cell.angle_gamma   90.00
#
_symmetry.space_group_name_H-M   'P 1'
#
loop_
_entity.id
_entity.type
_entity.pdbx_description
1 polymer ?
#
loop_
_entity_poly.entity_id
_entity_poly.type
_entity_poly.pdbx_seq_one_letter_code
_entity_poly.pdbx_strand_id
1 'polypeptide(L)'
;MLWRHNNNISLVLKLLTDYLYAKNSYDSMPLFTKPREHASFGVAVYADLNDFLIQIKQNSIQHSSLPFHILYEHKKVLHLLVEYLIKIDCIADSQSMLNDFSLLVEKTIVLRNLYLKFEISEDHSLINKMRESLESIQALEASALESLIDLIEMICKRDFSIV
;
A
#
# COMPACT_ATOMS: atom_id res chain seq x y z
N MET A 1 23.48 -20.83 3.00
CA MET A 1 23.10 -19.42 2.79
C MET A 1 21.61 -19.26 2.45
N LEU A 2 20.97 -20.23 1.78
CA LEU A 2 19.55 -20.21 1.37
C LEU A 2 18.52 -20.18 2.53
N TRP A 3 18.80 -20.80 3.67
CA TRP A 3 17.86 -20.92 4.80
C TRP A 3 17.40 -19.58 5.43
N ARG A 4 18.21 -18.51 5.37
CA ARG A 4 17.83 -17.20 5.92
C ARG A 4 16.88 -16.41 5.01
N HIS A 5 16.88 -16.68 3.71
CA HIS A 5 16.02 -15.98 2.75
C HIS A 5 14.57 -16.50 2.80
N ASN A 6 14.36 -17.81 2.96
CA ASN A 6 13.01 -18.40 2.97
C ASN A 6 12.10 -17.83 4.06
N ASN A 7 12.57 -17.71 5.31
CA ASN A 7 11.75 -17.15 6.39
C ASN A 7 11.38 -15.68 6.15
N ASN A 8 12.26 -14.90 5.50
CA ASN A 8 12.00 -13.51 5.18
C ASN A 8 10.98 -13.38 4.04
N ILE A 9 11.05 -14.24 3.01
CA ILE A 9 10.09 -14.22 1.91
C ILE A 9 8.69 -14.67 2.36
N SER A 10 8.60 -15.71 3.20
CA SER A 10 7.30 -16.11 3.78
C SER A 10 6.69 -15.00 4.64
N LEU A 11 7.51 -14.23 5.37
CA LEU A 11 7.04 -13.06 6.11
C LEU A 11 6.58 -11.94 5.17
N VAL A 12 7.31 -11.65 4.10
CA VAL A 12 6.90 -10.66 3.08
C VAL A 12 5.56 -11.04 2.48
N LEU A 13 5.42 -12.29 2.02
CA LEU A 13 4.17 -12.81 1.47
C LEU A 13 3.02 -12.61 2.46
N LYS A 14 3.22 -13.00 3.73
CA LYS A 14 2.21 -12.84 4.77
C LYS A 14 1.82 -11.37 4.98
N LEU A 15 2.79 -10.46 5.09
CA LEU A 15 2.52 -9.03 5.32
C LEU A 15 1.82 -8.37 4.13
N LEU A 16 2.18 -8.74 2.89
CA LEU A 16 1.50 -8.27 1.68
C LEU A 16 0.06 -8.79 1.63
N THR A 17 -0.15 -10.07 1.92
CA THR A 17 -1.48 -10.70 1.99
C THR A 17 -2.32 -10.07 3.10
N ASP A 18 -1.77 -9.85 4.28
CA ASP A 18 -2.48 -9.18 5.38
C ASP A 18 -2.84 -7.75 4.98
N TYR A 19 -1.94 -7.02 4.32
CA TYR A 19 -2.22 -5.68 3.81
C TYR A 19 -3.35 -5.68 2.76
N LEU A 20 -3.30 -6.57 1.77
CA LEU A 20 -4.31 -6.67 0.72
C LEU A 20 -5.69 -7.02 1.27
N TYR A 21 -5.76 -7.90 2.27
CA TYR A 21 -7.02 -8.32 2.89
C TYR A 21 -7.38 -7.56 4.16
N ALA A 22 -6.72 -6.43 4.43
CA ALA A 22 -6.97 -5.58 5.59
C ALA A 22 -6.95 -6.33 6.94
N LYS A 23 -6.07 -7.34 7.07
CA LYS A 23 -5.90 -8.12 8.29
C LYS A 23 -4.97 -7.39 9.26
N ASN A 24 -5.30 -7.48 10.54
CA ASN A 24 -4.47 -6.94 11.60
C ASN A 24 -3.22 -7.81 11.81
N SER A 25 -2.09 -7.44 11.21
CA SER A 25 -0.84 -8.19 11.39
C SER A 25 -0.32 -8.17 12.84
N TYR A 26 -0.74 -7.22 13.69
CA TYR A 26 -0.33 -7.14 15.10
C TYR A 26 -0.81 -8.33 15.91
N ASP A 27 -1.95 -8.93 15.58
CA ASP A 27 -2.47 -10.12 16.28
C ASP A 27 -1.49 -11.30 16.18
N SER A 28 -0.67 -11.30 15.14
CA SER A 28 0.35 -12.32 14.88
C SER A 28 1.78 -11.88 15.18
N MET A 29 1.97 -10.64 15.66
CA MET A 29 3.28 -10.04 15.95
C MET A 29 3.24 -9.31 17.32
N PRO A 30 3.29 -10.05 18.44
CA PRO A 30 3.07 -9.50 19.78
C PRO A 30 4.15 -8.54 20.29
N LEU A 31 5.26 -8.38 19.55
CA LEU A 31 6.34 -7.45 19.89
C LEU A 31 6.01 -5.99 19.56
N PHE A 32 5.01 -5.73 18.72
CA PHE A 32 4.61 -4.38 18.38
C PHE A 32 3.53 -3.85 19.32
N THR A 33 3.57 -2.54 19.58
CA THR A 33 2.54 -1.84 20.36
C THR A 33 1.18 -2.08 19.73
N LYS A 34 0.19 -2.47 20.54
CA LYS A 34 -1.17 -2.68 20.04
C LYS A 34 -1.67 -1.43 19.32
N PRO A 35 -2.33 -1.59 18.15
CA PRO A 35 -2.92 -0.47 17.45
C PRO A 35 -4.02 0.17 18.29
N ARG A 36 -4.40 1.40 17.92
CA ARG A 36 -5.57 2.06 18.52
C ARG A 36 -6.81 1.19 18.30
N GLU A 37 -7.74 1.26 19.25
CA GLU A 37 -9.07 0.68 19.05
C GLU A 37 -9.70 1.28 17.78
N HIS A 38 -10.32 0.44 16.95
CA HIS A 38 -10.94 0.80 15.67
C HIS A 38 -9.99 1.31 14.57
N ALA A 39 -8.70 0.95 14.60
CA ALA A 39 -7.80 1.23 13.49
C ALA A 39 -8.17 0.40 12.23
N SER A 40 -8.11 1.03 11.06
CA SER A 40 -8.13 0.32 9.77
C SER A 40 -6.74 -0.13 9.37
N PHE A 41 -6.69 -1.24 8.63
CA PHE A 41 -5.43 -1.85 8.17
C PHE A 41 -5.43 -2.00 6.66
N GLY A 42 -4.23 -2.08 6.09
CA GLY A 42 -4.09 -2.50 4.71
C GLY A 42 -4.78 -1.56 3.72
N VAL A 43 -5.40 -2.14 2.69
CA VAL A 43 -6.19 -1.40 1.69
C VAL A 43 -7.52 -0.85 2.24
N ALA A 44 -7.94 -1.19 3.47
CA ALA A 44 -9.14 -0.58 4.06
C ALA A 44 -8.93 0.89 4.42
N VAL A 45 -7.68 1.36 4.56
CA VAL A 45 -7.36 2.76 4.88
C VAL A 45 -7.87 3.75 3.82
N TYR A 46 -8.11 3.30 2.58
CA TYR A 46 -8.67 4.16 1.54
C TYR A 46 -10.11 4.59 1.84
N ALA A 47 -10.90 3.74 2.50
CA ALA A 47 -12.25 4.10 2.94
C ALA A 47 -12.17 5.22 4.00
N ASP A 48 -11.29 5.07 4.99
CA ASP A 48 -11.06 6.09 6.01
C ASP A 48 -10.57 7.42 5.43
N LEU A 49 -9.68 7.38 4.43
CA LEU A 49 -9.21 8.58 3.72
C LEU A 49 -10.33 9.26 2.93
N ASN A 50 -11.22 8.48 2.31
CA ASN A 50 -12.39 9.01 1.63
C ASN A 50 -13.37 9.66 2.62
N ASP A 51 -13.63 9.01 3.75
CA ASP A 51 -14.49 9.56 4.81
C ASP A 51 -13.89 10.80 5.47
N PHE A 52 -12.56 10.83 5.62
CA PHE A 52 -11.81 12.01 6.04
C PHE A 52 -12.03 13.18 5.08
N LEU A 53 -11.94 12.96 3.77
CA LEU A 53 -12.22 13.98 2.75
C LEU A 53 -13.68 14.47 2.78
N ILE A 54 -14.64 13.59 3.06
CA ILE A 54 -16.06 13.97 3.22
C ILE A 54 -16.24 14.87 4.44
N GLN A 55 -15.64 14.52 5.57
CA GLN A 55 -15.71 15.30 6.80
C GLN A 55 -15.04 16.68 6.66
N ILE A 56 -13.90 16.76 5.95
CA ILE A 56 -13.29 18.05 5.58
C ILE A 56 -14.27 18.90 4.79
N LYS A 57 -14.93 18.33 3.77
CA LYS A 57 -15.91 19.06 2.94
C LYS A 57 -17.09 19.58 3.76
N GLN A 58 -17.45 18.90 4.84
CA GLN A 58 -18.51 19.28 5.77
C GLN A 58 -18.03 20.25 6.87
N ASN A 59 -16.74 20.61 6.88
CA ASN A 59 -16.10 21.39 7.95
C ASN A 59 -16.31 20.78 9.35
N SER A 60 -16.39 19.45 9.45
CA SER A 60 -16.72 18.75 10.70
C SER A 60 -15.49 18.29 11.49
N ILE A 61 -14.28 18.44 10.93
CA ILE A 61 -13.02 18.02 11.55
C ILE A 61 -11.89 19.00 11.27
N GLN A 62 -10.89 19.01 12.16
CA GLN A 62 -9.58 19.53 11.83
C GLN A 62 -8.84 18.55 10.92
N HIS A 63 -8.02 19.07 10.02
CA HIS A 63 -7.34 18.27 9.02
C HIS A 63 -5.88 18.66 8.86
N SER A 64 -5.10 17.72 8.33
CA SER A 64 -3.68 17.91 7.99
C SER A 64 -3.31 17.04 6.80
N SER A 65 -2.20 17.38 6.15
CA SER A 65 -1.65 16.64 5.00
C SER A 65 -0.98 15.32 5.37
N LEU A 66 -0.76 15.05 6.66
CA LEU A 66 -0.01 13.89 7.13
C LEU A 66 -0.51 12.55 6.57
N PRO A 67 -1.82 12.25 6.50
CA PRO A 67 -2.30 10.98 5.95
C PRO A 67 -1.88 10.75 4.49
N PHE A 68 -1.89 11.80 3.67
CA PHE A 68 -1.49 11.71 2.26
C PHE A 68 0.03 11.57 2.09
N HIS A 69 0.81 12.18 2.99
CA HIS A 69 2.26 11.97 3.04
C HIS A 69 2.62 10.53 3.41
N ILE A 70 1.95 9.97 4.43
CA ILE A 70 2.15 8.58 4.86
C ILE A 70 1.79 7.62 3.72
N LEU A 71 0.66 7.87 3.03
CA LEU A 71 0.25 7.05 1.89
C LEU A 71 1.31 7.06 0.78
N TYR A 72 1.84 8.24 0.43
CA TYR A 72 2.90 8.38 -0.58
C TYR A 72 4.18 7.64 -0.21
N GLU A 73 4.67 7.83 1.02
CA GLU A 73 5.89 7.14 1.47
C GLU A 73 5.70 5.62 1.51
N HIS A 74 4.50 5.14 1.89
CA HIS A 74 4.19 3.72 1.82
C HIS A 74 4.28 3.17 0.39
N LYS A 75 3.83 3.92 -0.63
CA LYS A 75 3.90 3.43 -2.01
C LYS A 75 5.33 3.35 -2.52
N LYS A 76 6.19 4.28 -2.10
CA LYS A 76 7.63 4.20 -2.37
C LYS A 76 8.24 2.95 -1.75
N VAL A 77 7.86 2.62 -0.52
CA VAL A 77 8.34 1.39 0.14
C VAL A 77 7.90 0.14 -0.62
N LEU A 78 6.66 0.08 -1.11
CA LEU A 78 6.20 -1.04 -1.94
C LEU A 78 6.97 -1.16 -3.27
N HIS A 79 7.23 -0.04 -3.93
CA HIS A 79 8.04 -0.04 -5.15
C HIS A 79 9.47 -0.54 -4.90
N LEU A 80 10.13 -0.03 -3.85
CA LEU A 80 11.46 -0.47 -3.43
C LEU A 80 11.48 -1.96 -3.03
N LEU A 81 10.40 -2.47 -2.44
CA LEU A 81 10.27 -3.89 -2.13
C LEU A 81 10.29 -4.74 -3.40
N VAL A 82 9.58 -4.33 -4.45
CA VAL A 82 9.57 -5.05 -5.74
C VAL A 82 10.95 -5.02 -6.38
N GLU A 83 11.60 -3.85 -6.44
CA GLU A 83 12.98 -3.75 -6.93
C GLU A 83 13.93 -4.66 -6.15
N TYR A 84 13.77 -4.71 -4.83
CA TYR A 84 14.57 -5.58 -3.98
C TYR A 84 14.32 -7.06 -4.27
N LEU A 85 13.07 -7.49 -4.43
CA LEU A 85 12.71 -8.87 -4.75
C LEU A 85 13.27 -9.32 -6.11
N ILE A 86 13.26 -8.43 -7.12
CA ILE A 86 13.90 -8.67 -8.42
C ILE A 86 15.42 -8.78 -8.25
N LYS A 87 16.03 -7.84 -7.52
CA LYS A 87 17.48 -7.77 -7.33
C LYS A 87 18.07 -9.00 -6.65
N ILE A 88 17.32 -9.68 -5.79
CA ILE A 88 17.74 -10.92 -5.15
C ILE A 88 17.32 -12.18 -5.92
N ASP A 89 16.87 -12.03 -7.16
CA ASP A 89 16.35 -13.10 -8.03
C ASP A 89 15.17 -13.87 -7.40
N CYS A 90 14.45 -13.26 -6.45
CA CYS A 90 13.29 -13.87 -5.80
C CYS A 90 12.07 -13.85 -6.72
N ILE A 91 11.94 -12.84 -7.59
CA ILE A 91 10.95 -12.81 -8.65
C ILE A 91 11.64 -12.48 -9.97
N ALA A 92 11.08 -12.97 -11.08
CA ALA A 92 11.62 -12.65 -12.40
C ALA A 92 11.53 -11.15 -12.67
N ASP A 93 12.52 -10.61 -13.38
CA ASP A 93 12.48 -9.23 -13.84
C ASP A 93 11.24 -9.01 -14.72
N SER A 94 10.36 -8.15 -14.23
CA SER A 94 9.07 -7.85 -14.84
C SER A 94 8.91 -6.34 -14.93
N GLN A 95 9.28 -5.80 -16.10
CA GLN A 95 9.13 -4.38 -16.38
C GLN A 95 7.67 -3.92 -16.20
N SER A 96 6.68 -4.77 -16.52
CA SER A 96 5.27 -4.45 -16.30
C SER A 96 4.98 -4.22 -14.82
N MET A 97 5.45 -5.12 -13.95
CA MET A 97 5.24 -4.98 -12.50
C MET A 97 5.94 -3.74 -11.95
N LEU A 98 7.19 -3.50 -12.34
CA LEU A 98 7.90 -2.28 -11.95
C LEU A 98 7.15 -1.01 -12.38
N ASN A 99 6.59 -1.01 -13.59
CA ASN A 99 5.79 0.10 -14.09
C ASN A 99 4.50 0.30 -13.28
N ASP A 100 3.82 -0.77 -12.88
CA ASP A 100 2.59 -0.68 -12.08
C ASP A 100 2.85 -0.04 -10.71
N PHE A 101 3.92 -0.47 -10.02
CA PHE A 101 4.31 0.11 -8.73
C PHE A 101 4.88 1.54 -8.88
N SER A 102 5.58 1.84 -9.97
CA SER A 102 6.03 3.20 -10.28
C SER A 102 4.83 4.14 -10.51
N LEU A 103 3.85 3.71 -11.31
CA LEU A 103 2.61 4.44 -11.55
C LEU A 103 1.82 4.67 -10.24
N LEU A 104 1.85 3.70 -9.32
CA LEU A 104 1.23 3.84 -8.01
C LEU A 104 1.86 4.98 -7.18
N VAL A 105 3.20 5.06 -7.20
CA VAL A 105 3.95 6.16 -6.58
C VAL A 105 3.59 7.50 -7.23
N GLU A 106 3.57 7.56 -8.56
CA GLU A 106 3.23 8.76 -9.34
C GLU A 106 1.81 9.27 -9.05
N LYS A 107 0.82 8.37 -9.01
CA LYS A 107 -0.55 8.78 -8.69
C LYS A 107 -0.67 9.29 -7.26
N THR A 108 0.05 8.68 -6.32
CA THR A 108 -0.05 9.06 -4.91
C THR A 108 0.67 10.38 -4.61
N ILE A 109 1.77 10.71 -5.31
CA ILE A 109 2.36 12.05 -5.21
C ILE A 109 1.44 13.13 -5.78
N VAL A 110 0.71 12.84 -6.86
CA VAL A 110 -0.32 13.75 -7.40
C VAL A 110 -1.43 13.97 -6.38
N LEU A 111 -1.96 12.90 -5.76
CA LEU A 111 -2.97 13.01 -4.70
C LEU A 111 -2.49 13.87 -3.53
N ARG A 112 -1.26 13.65 -3.05
CA ARG A 112 -0.64 14.47 -1.98
C ARG A 112 -0.57 15.94 -2.38
N ASN A 113 -0.18 16.24 -3.61
CA ASN A 113 -0.08 17.61 -4.10
C ASN A 113 -1.45 18.26 -4.30
N LEU A 114 -2.48 17.50 -4.68
CA LEU A 114 -3.87 17.99 -4.72
C LEU A 114 -4.33 18.43 -3.33
N TYR A 115 -4.00 17.66 -2.29
CA TYR A 115 -4.33 18.02 -0.92
C TYR A 115 -3.62 19.29 -0.46
N LEU A 116 -2.31 19.41 -0.70
CA LEU A 116 -1.56 20.63 -0.36
C LEU A 116 -2.11 21.87 -1.08
N LYS A 117 -2.51 21.70 -2.35
CA LYS A 117 -3.17 22.78 -3.10
C LYS A 117 -4.52 23.15 -2.47
N PHE A 118 -5.30 22.16 -2.04
CA PHE A 118 -6.55 22.39 -1.30
C PHE A 118 -6.31 23.16 0.00
N GLU A 119 -5.30 22.79 0.81
CA GLU A 119 -4.99 23.52 2.06
C GLU A 119 -4.69 25.01 1.84
N ILE A 120 -4.09 25.36 0.70
CA ILE A 120 -3.75 26.76 0.38
C ILE A 120 -4.94 27.51 -0.24
N SER A 121 -5.71 26.85 -1.09
CA SER A 121 -6.73 27.50 -1.92
C SER A 121 -8.15 27.40 -1.36
N GLU A 122 -8.38 26.47 -0.43
CA GLU A 122 -9.70 26.10 0.10
C GLU A 122 -10.71 25.69 -0.99
N ASP A 123 -10.23 25.32 -2.19
CA ASP A 123 -11.06 24.90 -3.31
C ASP A 123 -11.61 23.48 -3.09
N HIS A 124 -12.82 23.40 -2.54
CA HIS A 124 -13.51 22.14 -2.30
C HIS A 124 -13.81 21.32 -3.57
N SER A 125 -13.66 21.87 -4.79
CA SER A 125 -13.74 21.06 -6.02
C SER A 125 -12.59 20.05 -6.10
N LEU A 126 -11.45 20.34 -5.48
CA LEU A 126 -10.30 19.44 -5.39
C LEU A 126 -10.62 18.20 -4.56
N ILE A 127 -11.55 18.28 -3.59
CA ILE A 127 -11.95 17.14 -2.77
C ILE A 127 -12.55 16.02 -3.64
N ASN A 128 -13.42 16.35 -4.59
CA ASN A 128 -13.99 15.33 -5.47
C ASN A 128 -12.90 14.65 -6.31
N LYS A 129 -11.94 15.42 -6.84
CA LYS A 129 -10.80 14.88 -7.59
C LYS A 129 -9.91 13.97 -6.74
N MET A 130 -9.69 14.33 -5.47
CA MET A 130 -8.93 13.50 -4.54
C MET A 130 -9.64 12.17 -4.25
N ARG A 131 -10.97 12.17 -4.14
CA ARG A 131 -11.76 10.95 -3.95
C ARG A 131 -11.68 10.02 -5.16
N GLU A 132 -11.87 10.54 -6.36
CA GLU A 132 -11.67 9.77 -7.61
C GLU A 132 -10.23 9.21 -7.71
N SER A 133 -9.25 10.02 -7.30
CA SER A 133 -7.86 9.57 -7.25
C SER A 133 -7.63 8.46 -6.23
N LEU A 134 -8.25 8.51 -5.05
CA LEU A 134 -8.15 7.45 -4.03
C LEU A 134 -8.71 6.12 -4.56
N GLU A 135 -9.88 6.15 -5.19
CA GLU A 135 -10.50 4.95 -5.79
C GLU A 135 -9.60 4.35 -6.88
N SER A 136 -9.05 5.19 -7.77
CA SER A 136 -8.13 4.74 -8.81
C SER A 136 -6.83 4.16 -8.25
N ILE A 137 -6.26 4.76 -7.19
CA ILE A 137 -5.04 4.28 -6.55
C ILE A 137 -5.31 2.95 -5.83
N GLN A 138 -6.43 2.83 -5.12
CA GLN A 138 -6.80 1.60 -4.42
C GLN A 138 -6.95 0.42 -5.39
N ALA A 139 -7.66 0.62 -6.50
CA ALA A 139 -7.86 -0.42 -7.51
C ALA A 139 -6.54 -0.85 -8.17
N LEU A 140 -5.67 0.11 -8.51
CA LEU A 140 -4.34 -0.18 -9.07
C LEU A 140 -3.48 -0.95 -8.06
N GLU A 141 -3.45 -0.51 -6.81
CA GLU A 141 -2.66 -1.18 -5.77
C GLU A 141 -3.14 -2.61 -5.52
N ALA A 142 -4.45 -2.83 -5.40
CA ALA A 142 -5.00 -4.16 -5.17
C ALA A 142 -4.56 -5.13 -6.29
N SER A 143 -4.73 -4.72 -7.56
CA SER A 143 -4.35 -5.54 -8.71
C SER A 143 -2.84 -5.80 -8.79
N ALA A 144 -2.01 -4.79 -8.50
CA ALA A 144 -0.55 -4.93 -8.47
C ALA A 144 -0.09 -5.86 -7.34
N LEU A 145 -0.70 -5.76 -6.16
CA LEU A 145 -0.41 -6.63 -5.01
C LEU A 145 -0.85 -8.07 -5.26
N GLU A 146 -2.03 -8.30 -5.84
CA GLU A 146 -2.48 -9.64 -6.23
C GLU A 146 -1.47 -10.31 -7.16
N SER A 147 -1.03 -9.59 -8.20
CA SER A 147 -0.04 -10.09 -9.16
C SER A 147 1.31 -10.42 -8.51
N LEU A 148 1.76 -9.59 -7.57
CA LEU A 148 3.00 -9.80 -6.83
C LEU A 148 2.89 -11.01 -5.87
N ILE A 149 1.78 -11.11 -5.14
CA ILE A 149 1.51 -12.21 -4.20
C ILE A 149 1.49 -13.54 -4.94
N ASP A 150 0.75 -13.63 -6.06
CA ASP A 150 0.67 -14.83 -6.89
C ASP A 150 2.05 -15.29 -7.36
N LEU A 151 2.89 -14.34 -7.80
CA LEU A 151 4.25 -14.63 -8.24
C LEU A 151 5.12 -15.19 -7.11
N ILE A 152 5.07 -14.58 -5.92
CA ILE A 152 5.81 -15.06 -4.75
C ILE A 152 5.30 -16.45 -4.31
N GLU A 153 3.98 -16.68 -4.32
CA GLU A 153 3.40 -17.97 -3.96
C GLU A 153 3.83 -19.10 -4.90
N MET A 154 3.84 -18.85 -6.21
CA MET A 154 4.29 -19.84 -7.20
C MET A 154 5.72 -20.29 -6.93
N ILE A 155 6.57 -19.38 -6.45
CA ILE A 155 7.98 -19.65 -6.16
C ILE A 155 8.11 -20.44 -4.86
N CYS A 156 7.40 -20.03 -3.81
CA CYS A 156 7.35 -20.80 -2.57
C CYS A 156 6.87 -22.24 -2.82
N LYS A 157 5.83 -22.47 -3.64
CA LYS A 157 5.31 -23.82 -3.94
C LYS A 157 6.30 -24.69 -4.72
N ARG A 158 7.15 -24.11 -5.59
CA ARG A 158 8.18 -24.84 -6.35
C ARG A 158 9.27 -25.41 -5.45
N ASP A 159 9.69 -24.67 -4.42
CA ASP A 159 10.71 -25.14 -3.47
C ASP A 159 10.26 -26.34 -2.62
N PHE A 160 8.94 -26.52 -2.40
CA PHE A 160 8.39 -27.68 -1.68
C PHE A 160 8.11 -28.89 -2.57
N SER A 161 8.24 -28.78 -3.89
CA SER A 161 7.96 -29.87 -4.84
C SER A 161 9.20 -30.69 -5.22
N ILE A 162 10.37 -30.38 -4.64
CA ILE A 162 11.67 -31.01 -4.91
C ILE A 162 12.15 -31.86 -3.69
N VAL A 163 11.29 -32.10 -2.70
CA VAL A 163 11.57 -32.97 -1.55
C VAL A 163 10.78 -34.28 -1.64
#